data_AF-A0A1T3WJI2-F1
#
_entry.id   AF-A0A1T3WJI2-F1
#
_cell.length_a   1.000
_cell.length_b   1.000
_cell.length_c   1.000
_cell.angle_alpha   90.00
_cell.angle_beta   90.00
_cell.angle_gamma   90.00
#
_symmetry.space_group_name_H-M   'P 1'
#
loop_
_entity.id
_entity.type
_entity.pdbx_description
1 polymer ?
#
loop_
_entity_poly.entity_id
_entity_poly.type
_entity_poly.pdbx_seq_one_letter_code
_entity_poly.pdbx_strand_id
1 'polypeptide(L)'
;LDAEVRAQVMPYEINCLRHAERLGPALVRLNGIWAATRSDRELQGENAFRAREAAAMLAHSRWMYHAALQRTESRGMHRRFDHTEIDPRQQYRLLTGGLDELWSRPEPEWLAARDGGQAA
;
A
#
# COMPACT_ATOMS: atom_id res chain seq x y z
N LEU A 1 -3.77 16.69 6.14
CA LEU A 1 -3.87 15.22 6.06
C LEU A 1 -4.49 14.72 4.75
N ASP A 2 -5.80 14.85 4.50
CA ASP A 2 -6.45 14.29 3.30
C ASP A 2 -5.80 14.78 1.98
N ALA A 3 -5.66 16.09 1.80
CA ALA A 3 -5.06 16.66 0.60
C ALA A 3 -3.60 16.18 0.37
N GLU A 4 -2.84 15.97 1.45
CA GLU A 4 -1.45 15.49 1.38
C GLU A 4 -1.38 14.03 0.96
N VAL A 5 -2.30 13.19 1.46
CA VAL A 5 -2.44 11.80 1.01
C VAL A 5 -2.82 11.77 -0.47
N ARG A 6 -3.85 12.53 -0.85
CA ARG A 6 -4.35 12.61 -2.24
C ARG A 6 -3.27 13.08 -3.21
N ALA A 7 -2.42 14.02 -2.80
CA ALA A 7 -1.27 14.48 -3.59
C ALA A 7 -0.26 13.36 -3.89
N GLN A 8 -0.24 12.27 -3.13
CA GLN A 8 0.63 11.12 -3.40
C GLN A 8 -0.05 9.98 -4.16
N VAL A 9 -1.38 9.85 -4.10
CA VAL A 9 -2.11 8.67 -4.66
C VAL A 9 -3.00 8.95 -5.86
N MET A 10 -3.40 10.20 -6.07
CA MET A 10 -4.20 10.60 -7.22
C MET A 10 -3.40 10.86 -8.50
N PRO A 11 -2.13 11.35 -8.46
CA PRO A 11 -1.36 11.57 -9.68
C PRO A 11 -1.21 10.29 -10.50
N TYR A 12 -1.56 10.39 -11.77
CA TYR A 12 -1.57 9.27 -12.71
C TYR A 12 -0.16 8.69 -12.89
N GLU A 13 0.85 9.55 -12.88
CA GLU A 13 2.26 9.19 -13.05
C GLU A 13 2.77 8.32 -11.90
N ILE A 14 2.15 8.41 -10.71
CA ILE A 14 2.57 7.64 -9.54
C ILE A 14 1.77 6.35 -9.46
N ASN A 15 0.44 6.43 -9.46
CA ASN A 15 -0.41 5.30 -9.12
C ASN A 15 -0.78 4.40 -10.31
N CYS A 16 -0.98 4.98 -11.50
CA CYS A 16 -1.29 4.22 -12.71
C CYS A 16 -0.02 3.83 -13.48
N LEU A 17 0.93 4.78 -13.63
CA LEU A 17 2.22 4.54 -14.27
C LEU A 17 3.29 4.15 -13.26
N ARG A 18 3.06 3.07 -12.51
CA ARG A 18 3.94 2.73 -11.38
C ARG A 18 5.36 2.44 -11.83
N HIS A 19 6.32 3.05 -11.13
CA HIS A 19 7.76 2.89 -11.34
C HIS A 19 8.47 3.10 -9.99
N ALA A 20 9.53 2.35 -9.69
CA ALA A 20 10.23 2.46 -8.41
C ALA A 20 10.67 3.89 -8.09
N GLU A 21 11.21 4.61 -9.09
CA GLU A 21 11.66 6.00 -8.94
C GLU A 21 10.58 7.00 -8.51
N ARG A 22 9.30 6.68 -8.77
CA ARG A 22 8.15 7.52 -8.34
C ARG A 22 7.51 6.99 -7.06
N LEU A 23 7.36 5.67 -6.97
CA LEU A 23 6.76 5.01 -5.81
C LEU A 23 7.61 5.15 -4.55
N GLY A 24 8.94 5.01 -4.65
CA GLY A 24 9.85 5.11 -3.51
C GLY A 24 9.74 6.47 -2.80
N PRO A 25 9.96 7.59 -3.52
CA PRO A 25 9.80 8.93 -2.93
C PRO A 25 8.38 9.21 -2.42
N ALA A 26 7.34 8.73 -3.11
CA ALA A 26 5.96 8.87 -2.64
C ALA A 26 5.72 8.13 -1.32
N LEU A 27 6.24 6.90 -1.19
CA LEU A 27 6.17 6.13 0.05
C LEU A 27 6.94 6.82 1.20
N VAL A 28 8.13 7.38 0.92
CA VAL A 28 8.89 8.16 1.91
C VAL A 28 8.07 9.35 2.42
N ARG A 29 7.43 10.11 1.51
CA ARG A 29 6.55 11.24 1.91
C ARG A 29 5.37 10.76 2.75
N LEU A 30 4.71 9.67 2.37
CA LEU A 30 3.61 9.09 3.16
C LEU A 30 4.07 8.62 4.54
N ASN A 31 5.26 8.03 4.66
CA ASN A 31 5.85 7.67 5.97
C ASN A 31 6.11 8.90 6.84
N GLY A 32 6.58 10.01 6.24
CA GLY A 32 6.75 11.28 6.95
C GLY A 32 5.42 11.84 7.48
N ILE A 33 4.37 11.83 6.65
CA ILE A 33 3.02 12.25 7.06
C ILE A 33 2.52 11.37 8.22
N TRP A 34 2.73 10.05 8.15
CA TRP A 34 2.35 9.13 9.23
C TRP A 34 3.03 9.48 10.57
N ALA A 35 4.35 9.68 10.54
CA ALA A 35 5.11 10.05 11.73
C ALA A 35 4.62 11.37 12.35
N ALA A 36 4.32 12.37 11.51
CA ALA A 36 3.75 13.64 11.97
C ALA A 36 2.36 13.44 12.61
N THR A 37 1.47 12.67 11.98
CA THR A 37 0.11 12.45 12.49
C THR A 37 0.05 11.65 13.80
N ARG A 38 1.00 10.75 14.06
CA ARG A 38 1.09 10.01 15.33
C ARG A 38 1.47 10.90 16.52
N SER A 39 1.99 12.08 16.26
CA SER A 39 2.44 13.01 17.30
C SER A 39 1.34 13.96 17.79
N ASP A 40 0.19 13.98 17.10
CA ASP A 40 -0.89 14.94 17.36
C ASP A 40 -2.08 14.29 18.11
N ARG A 41 -2.65 15.00 19.08
CA ARG A 41 -3.51 14.44 20.14
C ARG A 41 -4.94 15.00 20.12
N GLU A 42 -5.88 14.11 20.44
CA GLU A 42 -7.34 14.26 20.70
C GLU A 42 -8.13 15.28 19.87
N LEU A 43 -8.65 14.79 18.74
CA LEU A 43 -9.74 15.43 18.00
C LEU A 43 -11.09 14.92 18.52
N GLN A 44 -12.09 15.80 18.59
CA GLN A 44 -13.44 15.52 19.09
C GLN A 44 -14.48 15.70 17.96
N GLY A 45 -15.63 15.01 18.06
CA GLY A 45 -16.75 15.16 17.11
C GLY A 45 -16.42 14.78 15.66
N GLU A 46 -17.00 15.49 14.69
CA GLU A 46 -16.79 15.29 13.24
C GLU A 46 -15.30 15.35 12.84
N ASN A 47 -14.51 16.19 13.51
CA ASN A 47 -13.07 16.30 13.26
C ASN A 47 -12.34 14.99 13.60
N ALA A 48 -12.80 14.26 14.62
CA ALA A 48 -12.25 12.95 14.97
C ALA A 48 -12.56 11.90 13.90
N PHE A 49 -13.78 11.94 13.34
CA PHE A 49 -14.17 11.03 12.27
C PHE A 49 -13.33 11.25 11.01
N ARG A 50 -13.23 12.50 10.54
CA ARG A 50 -12.41 12.87 9.37
C ARG A 50 -10.94 12.55 9.54
N ALA A 51 -10.41 12.73 10.75
CA ALA A 51 -9.04 12.35 11.04
C ALA A 51 -8.81 10.83 10.98
N ARG A 52 -9.75 10.03 11.49
CA ARG A 52 -9.67 8.55 11.39
C ARG A 52 -9.78 8.09 9.94
N GLU A 53 -10.70 8.66 9.18
CA GLU A 53 -10.85 8.41 7.74
C GLU A 53 -9.53 8.68 7.01
N ALA A 54 -8.97 9.87 7.18
CA ALA A 54 -7.74 10.27 6.52
C ALA A 54 -6.51 9.45 7.01
N ALA A 55 -6.46 9.05 8.28
CA ALA A 55 -5.43 8.15 8.81
C ALA A 55 -5.53 6.74 8.22
N ALA A 56 -6.75 6.22 8.02
CA ALA A 56 -6.96 4.93 7.38
C ALA A 56 -6.54 4.97 5.90
N MET A 57 -6.91 6.04 5.18
CA MET A 57 -6.44 6.26 3.81
C MET A 57 -4.92 6.36 3.72
N LEU A 58 -4.28 7.05 4.66
CA LEU A 58 -2.83 7.16 4.74
C LEU A 58 -2.17 5.79 4.98
N ALA A 59 -2.65 5.02 5.95
CA ALA A 59 -2.15 3.67 6.23
C ALA A 59 -2.29 2.75 5.01
N HIS A 60 -3.47 2.75 4.37
CA HIS A 60 -3.71 1.98 3.16
C HIS A 60 -2.78 2.39 2.01
N SER A 61 -2.59 3.69 1.79
CA SER A 61 -1.71 4.21 0.74
C SER A 61 -0.26 3.74 0.92
N ARG A 62 0.21 3.72 2.17
CA ARG A 62 1.54 3.21 2.54
C ARG A 62 1.66 1.71 2.26
N TRP A 63 0.67 0.91 2.67
CA TRP A 63 0.63 -0.53 2.37
C TRP A 63 0.62 -0.80 0.88
N MET A 64 -0.16 -0.04 0.11
CA MET A 64 -0.28 -0.18 -1.33
C MET A 64 1.07 0.04 -2.03
N TYR A 65 1.78 1.12 -1.72
CA TYR A 65 3.08 1.40 -2.34
C TYR A 65 4.18 0.48 -1.86
N HIS A 66 4.17 0.10 -0.58
CA HIS A 66 5.11 -0.89 -0.06
C HIS A 66 4.92 -2.25 -0.75
N ALA A 67 3.69 -2.75 -0.85
CA ALA A 67 3.37 -3.99 -1.56
C ALA A 67 3.70 -3.91 -3.06
N ALA A 68 3.42 -2.76 -3.69
CA ALA A 68 3.75 -2.54 -5.09
C ALA A 68 5.27 -2.52 -5.34
N LEU A 69 6.08 -2.04 -4.39
CA LEU A 69 7.54 -2.07 -4.44
C LEU A 69 8.13 -3.47 -4.27
N GLN A 70 7.46 -4.32 -3.48
CA GLN A 70 7.87 -5.71 -3.26
C GLN A 70 7.50 -6.65 -4.42
N ARG A 71 6.44 -6.32 -5.18
CA ARG A 71 6.07 -7.06 -6.39
C ARG A 71 6.81 -6.50 -7.61
N THR A 72 7.78 -7.25 -8.13
CA THR A 72 8.62 -6.85 -9.28
C THR A 72 8.16 -7.51 -10.57
N GLU A 73 6.88 -7.41 -10.87
CA GLU A 73 6.25 -7.91 -12.10
C GLU A 73 5.06 -7.02 -12.49
N SER A 74 4.48 -7.24 -13.67
CA SER A 74 3.21 -6.65 -14.08
C SER A 74 2.15 -7.73 -14.28
N ARG A 75 1.07 -7.68 -13.49
CA ARG A 75 -0.05 -8.64 -13.57
C ARG A 75 -1.38 -7.97 -13.25
N GLY A 76 -2.35 -8.08 -14.16
CA GLY A 76 -3.68 -7.49 -14.00
C GLY A 76 -3.63 -5.97 -13.83
N MET A 77 -4.29 -5.45 -12.80
CA MET A 77 -4.27 -4.01 -12.47
C MET A 77 -2.93 -3.52 -11.91
N HIS A 78 -2.05 -4.43 -11.46
CA HIS A 78 -0.71 -4.07 -11.03
C HIS A 78 0.20 -3.97 -12.26
N ARG A 79 0.52 -2.74 -12.69
CA ARG A 79 1.38 -2.47 -13.85
C ARG A 79 2.62 -1.70 -13.40
N ARG A 80 3.78 -2.37 -13.43
CA ARG A 80 5.12 -1.83 -13.13
C ARG A 80 5.86 -1.56 -14.43
N PHE A 81 6.16 -0.30 -14.71
CA PHE A 81 6.83 0.10 -15.96
C PHE A 81 8.33 -0.25 -15.98
N ASP A 82 8.92 -0.45 -14.81
CA ASP A 82 10.26 -1.02 -14.61
C ASP A 82 10.29 -2.55 -14.57
N HIS A 83 9.13 -3.20 -14.50
CA HIS A 83 8.97 -4.66 -14.50
C HIS A 83 7.74 -5.06 -15.32
N THR A 84 7.87 -4.99 -16.65
CA THR A 84 6.73 -5.15 -17.58
C THR A 84 6.25 -6.59 -17.74
N GLU A 85 7.10 -7.55 -17.41
CA GLU A 85 6.83 -8.97 -17.60
C GLU A 85 6.07 -9.57 -16.42
N ILE A 86 5.37 -10.67 -16.68
CA ILE A 86 4.80 -11.55 -15.65
C ILE A 86 5.91 -12.48 -15.16
N ASP A 87 6.07 -12.61 -13.84
CA ASP A 87 7.02 -13.54 -13.23
C ASP A 87 6.27 -14.74 -12.61
N PRO A 88 6.40 -15.96 -13.17
CA PRO A 88 5.77 -17.16 -12.61
C PRO A 88 6.15 -17.43 -11.16
N ARG A 89 7.35 -17.01 -10.72
CA ARG A 89 7.81 -17.18 -9.33
C ARG A 89 7.05 -16.30 -8.35
N GLN A 90 6.40 -15.24 -8.83
CA GLN A 90 5.57 -14.32 -8.05
C GLN A 90 4.07 -14.67 -8.12
N GLN A 91 3.72 -15.91 -8.51
CA GLN A 91 2.35 -16.42 -8.46
C GLN A 91 1.94 -16.84 -7.04
N TYR A 92 1.86 -15.86 -6.15
CA TYR A 92 1.36 -16.03 -4.80
C TYR A 92 0.62 -14.78 -4.32
N ARG A 93 -0.20 -14.93 -3.27
CA ARG A 93 -0.81 -13.78 -2.58
C ARG A 93 0.25 -13.11 -1.71
N LEU A 94 0.27 -11.78 -1.73
CA LEU A 94 1.18 -10.99 -0.91
C LEU A 94 0.38 -10.39 0.25
N LEU A 95 0.72 -10.77 1.48
CA LEU A 95 0.20 -10.13 2.67
C LEU A 95 0.99 -8.84 2.93
N THR A 96 0.30 -7.79 3.34
CA THR A 96 0.91 -6.49 3.68
C THR A 96 0.30 -5.95 4.95
N GLY A 97 1.08 -5.24 5.74
CA GLY A 97 0.61 -4.67 6.99
C GLY A 97 1.68 -3.90 7.74
N GLY A 98 1.43 -3.70 9.03
CA GLY A 98 2.28 -2.90 9.91
C GLY A 98 1.93 -1.42 9.87
N LEU A 99 1.97 -0.75 11.01
CA LEU A 99 1.66 0.68 11.10
C LEU A 99 2.95 1.51 11.18
N ASP A 100 3.85 1.11 12.07
CA ASP A 100 5.09 1.83 12.31
C ASP A 100 6.15 1.36 11.33
N GLU A 101 6.44 0.07 11.38
CA GLU A 101 7.24 -0.63 10.40
C GLU A 101 6.31 -1.38 9.45
N LEU A 102 6.42 -1.05 8.15
CA LEU A 102 5.66 -1.72 7.12
C LEU A 102 6.31 -3.05 6.79
N TRP A 103 5.50 -4.07 6.52
CA TRP A 103 5.98 -5.34 6.03
C TRP A 103 5.12 -5.83 4.88
N SER A 104 5.74 -6.59 3.97
CA SER A 104 5.01 -7.42 3.02
C SER A 104 5.72 -8.75 2.87
N ARG A 105 4.96 -9.83 2.76
CA ARG A 105 5.50 -11.19 2.65
C ARG A 105 4.53 -12.09 1.89
N PRO A 106 5.02 -13.14 1.22
CA PRO A 106 4.15 -14.16 0.65
C PRO A 106 3.19 -14.69 1.72
N GLU A 107 1.97 -14.96 1.30
CA GLU A 107 1.02 -15.67 2.14
C GLU A 107 1.57 -17.06 2.47
N PRO A 108 1.52 -17.48 3.75
CA PRO A 108 1.99 -18.81 4.11
C PRO A 108 1.06 -19.89 3.56
N GLU A 109 1.63 -21.02 3.17
CA GLU A 109 0.92 -22.14 2.52
C GLU A 109 -0.30 -22.62 3.31
N TRP A 110 -0.22 -22.63 4.65
CA TRP A 110 -1.34 -23.06 5.50
C TRP A 110 -2.57 -22.15 5.37
N LEU A 111 -2.39 -20.86 5.09
CA LEU A 111 -3.50 -19.93 4.86
C LEU A 111 -4.04 -20.08 3.45
N ALA A 112 -3.15 -20.27 2.47
CA ALA A 112 -3.53 -20.58 1.09
C ALA A 112 -4.37 -21.86 0.97
N ALA A 113 -4.02 -22.92 1.71
CA ALA A 113 -4.73 -24.19 1.72
C ALA A 113 -6.15 -24.10 2.29
N ARG A 114 -6.43 -23.15 3.18
CA ARG A 114 -7.77 -22.96 3.78
C ARG A 114 -8.78 -22.44 2.76
N ASP A 115 -8.34 -21.62 1.83
CA ASP A 115 -9.19 -21.04 0.79
C ASP A 115 -9.34 -22.00 -0.41
N GLY A 116 -8.40 -22.92 -0.61
CA GLY A 116 -8.46 -23.99 -1.61
C GLY A 116 -9.41 -25.15 -1.27
N GLY A 117 -10.00 -25.17 -0.07
CA GLY A 117 -10.90 -26.23 0.41
C GLY A 117 -12.37 -26.11 0.00
N GLN A 118 -12.72 -25.14 -0.85
CA GLN A 118 -14.06 -24.99 -1.45
C GLN A 118 -13.94 -24.87 -2.98
N ALA A 119 -13.39 -25.90 -3.61
CA ALA A 119 -13.56 -26.15 -5.03
C ALA A 119 -13.61 -27.67 -5.22
N ALA A 120 -14.79 -28.24 -4.98
CA ALA A 120 -15.18 -29.57 -5.44
C ALA A 120 -16.12 -29.41 -6.64
#